data_AF-A0A934BUZ0-F1
#
_entry.id   AF-A0A934BUZ0-F1
#
_cell.length_a   1.000
_cell.length_b   1.000
_cell.length_c   1.000
_cell.angle_alpha   90.00
_cell.angle_beta   90.00
_cell.angle_gamma   90.00
#
_symmetry.space_group_name_H-M   'P 1'
#
loop_
_entity.id
_entity.type
_entity.pdbx_description
1 polymer ?
#
loop_
_entity_poly.entity_id
_entity_poly.type
_entity_poly.pdbx_seq_one_letter_code
_entity_poly.pdbx_strand_id
1 'polypeptide(L)'
;MSLIALVALSLGCGKSSTYETKDGQVKIDEKNGQATYEVNTKEGKLKMATGDKGVALPDNFPKDVPIYKGAVVKMAASQGAQLIVHLHVTASAAEAGKFYQEQLKSQGWEVDTTMNMGDTGMVVAKKAGRQCAVVAAKQDDGAVIQISVSAGS
;
A
#
# COMPACT_ATOMS: atom_id res chain seq x y z
N MET A 1 -4.19 -30.36 17.93
CA MET A 1 -5.09 -29.22 18.21
C MET A 1 -4.25 -28.08 18.74
N SER A 2 -3.98 -27.04 17.94
CA SER A 2 -3.26 -25.85 18.43
C SER A 2 -4.21 -24.98 19.24
N LEU A 3 -3.76 -24.59 20.43
CA LEU A 3 -4.47 -23.73 21.37
C LEU A 3 -4.41 -22.28 20.87
N ILE A 4 -5.54 -21.72 20.43
CA ILE A 4 -5.66 -20.29 20.09
C ILE A 4 -6.06 -19.56 21.39
N ALA A 5 -5.14 -18.79 21.96
CA ALA A 5 -5.45 -17.91 23.09
C ALA A 5 -5.89 -16.55 22.54
N LEU A 6 -7.18 -16.22 22.68
CA LEU A 6 -7.76 -14.93 22.29
C LEU A 6 -7.81 -14.03 23.53
N VAL A 7 -7.01 -12.95 23.56
CA VAL A 7 -7.08 -11.93 24.62
C VAL A 7 -7.81 -10.71 24.07
N ALA A 8 -9.02 -10.45 24.58
CA ALA A 8 -9.84 -9.29 24.21
C ALA A 8 -9.81 -8.24 25.34
N LEU A 9 -9.28 -7.04 25.05
CA LEU A 9 -9.29 -5.89 25.96
C LEU A 9 -10.30 -4.86 25.44
N SER A 10 -11.49 -4.82 26.04
CA SER A 10 -12.58 -3.93 25.64
C SER A 10 -12.60 -2.67 26.51
N LEU A 11 -11.95 -1.60 26.04
CA LEU A 11 -12.19 -0.23 26.54
C LEU A 11 -12.19 0.75 25.34
N GLY A 12 -13.40 1.05 24.84
CA GLY A 12 -13.69 2.18 23.93
C GLY A 12 -13.82 1.83 22.44
N CYS A 13 -15.02 2.04 21.86
CA CYS A 13 -15.46 2.14 20.44
C CYS A 13 -14.74 1.44 19.25
N GLY A 14 -13.71 0.63 19.47
CA GLY A 14 -13.01 -0.13 18.44
C GLY A 14 -12.78 -1.57 18.91
N LYS A 15 -12.72 -2.50 17.96
CA LYS A 15 -12.41 -3.91 18.25
C LYS A 15 -10.91 -4.09 18.08
N SER A 16 -10.25 -4.64 19.08
CA SER A 16 -8.83 -5.00 19.01
C SER A 16 -8.68 -6.44 19.47
N SER A 17 -7.97 -7.24 18.68
CA SER A 17 -7.71 -8.66 18.95
C SER A 17 -6.26 -8.98 18.67
N THR A 18 -5.64 -9.77 19.54
CA THR A 18 -4.31 -10.33 19.32
C THR A 18 -4.40 -11.85 19.34
N TYR A 19 -3.76 -12.48 18.36
CA TYR A 19 -3.72 -13.92 18.16
C TYR A 19 -2.26 -14.38 18.21
N GLU A 20 -1.95 -15.25 19.16
CA GLU A 20 -0.68 -15.95 19.23
C GLU A 20 -0.73 -17.20 18.36
N THR A 21 0.27 -17.39 17.51
CA THR A 21 0.45 -18.57 16.66
C THR A 21 1.82 -19.18 16.95
N LYS A 22 2.08 -20.40 16.44
CA LYS A 22 3.41 -21.03 16.57
C LYS A 22 4.51 -20.23 15.88
N ASP A 23 4.14 -19.46 14.87
CA ASP A 23 5.07 -18.78 13.97
C ASP A 23 5.20 -17.28 14.29
N GLY A 24 4.39 -16.77 15.22
CA GLY A 24 4.41 -15.37 15.62
C GLY A 24 3.07 -14.84 16.12
N GLN A 25 2.95 -13.53 16.19
CA GLN A 25 1.78 -12.81 16.70
C GLN A 25 1.07 -12.07 15.56
N VAL A 26 -0.26 -12.14 15.55
CA VAL A 26 -1.12 -11.34 14.66
C VAL A 26 -1.99 -10.42 15.52
N LYS A 27 -1.90 -9.12 15.29
CA LYS A 27 -2.74 -8.10 15.91
C LYS A 27 -3.67 -7.48 14.87
N ILE A 28 -4.95 -7.39 15.20
CA ILE A 28 -5.98 -6.77 14.38
C ILE A 28 -6.63 -5.65 15.19
N ASP A 29 -6.59 -4.42 14.67
CA ASP A 29 -7.21 -3.24 15.26
C ASP A 29 -8.22 -2.63 14.29
N GLU A 30 -9.48 -2.61 14.66
CA GLU A 30 -10.57 -1.97 13.91
C GLU A 30 -11.05 -0.71 14.63
N LYS A 31 -10.89 0.44 13.97
CA LYS A 31 -11.33 1.75 14.47
C LYS A 31 -11.88 2.59 13.32
N ASN A 32 -13.05 3.20 13.52
CA ASN A 32 -13.63 4.19 12.60
C ASN A 32 -13.77 3.70 11.13
N GLY A 33 -14.07 2.42 10.90
CA GLY A 33 -14.18 1.84 9.55
C GLY A 33 -12.83 1.58 8.87
N GLN A 34 -11.74 1.60 9.62
CA GLN A 34 -10.41 1.18 9.19
C GLN A 34 -10.01 -0.07 9.98
N ALA A 35 -9.29 -0.98 9.33
CA ALA A 35 -8.68 -2.14 9.96
C ALA A 35 -7.16 -2.07 9.77
N THR A 36 -6.42 -2.27 10.86
CA THR A 36 -4.97 -2.40 10.87
C THR A 36 -4.58 -3.82 11.27
N TYR A 37 -3.67 -4.41 10.53
CA TYR A 37 -3.12 -5.74 10.75
C TYR A 37 -1.62 -5.58 11.01
N GLU A 38 -1.14 -6.06 12.16
CA GLU A 38 0.28 -6.21 12.43
C GLU A 38 0.59 -7.69 12.61
N VAL A 39 1.43 -8.22 11.74
CA VAL A 39 1.89 -9.61 11.80
C VAL A 39 3.38 -9.58 12.12
N ASN A 40 3.76 -10.15 13.27
CA ASN A 40 5.14 -10.28 13.70
C ASN A 40 5.51 -11.76 13.72
N THR A 41 6.25 -12.23 12.72
CA THR A 41 6.81 -13.59 12.69
C THR A 41 8.32 -13.56 12.83
N LYS A 42 8.93 -14.74 12.91
CA LYS A 42 10.39 -14.88 12.82
C LYS A 42 10.96 -14.42 11.47
N GLU A 43 10.15 -14.39 10.42
CA GLU A 43 10.52 -14.00 9.06
C GLU A 43 10.45 -12.48 8.86
N GLY A 44 9.75 -11.77 9.75
CA GLY A 44 9.72 -10.31 9.74
C GLY A 44 8.41 -9.74 10.26
N LYS A 45 8.30 -8.41 10.12
CA LYS A 45 7.13 -7.64 10.50
C LYS A 45 6.40 -7.16 9.24
N LEU A 46 5.13 -7.53 9.12
CA LEU A 46 4.18 -6.96 8.16
C LEU A 46 3.24 -6.03 8.93
N LYS A 47 3.04 -4.82 8.42
CA LYS A 47 1.98 -3.92 8.86
C LYS A 47 1.14 -3.54 7.66
N MET A 48 -0.19 -3.62 7.81
CA MET A 48 -1.15 -3.28 6.77
C MET A 48 -2.30 -2.49 7.39
N ALA A 49 -2.76 -1.46 6.70
CA ALA A 49 -3.97 -0.73 7.02
C ALA A 49 -4.90 -0.73 5.80
N THR A 50 -6.20 -0.90 6.01
CA THR A 50 -7.24 -0.80 4.99
C THR A 50 -8.42 0.00 5.52
N GLY A 51 -9.13 0.71 4.65
CA GLY A 51 -10.28 1.50 5.06
C GLY A 51 -10.96 2.23 3.92
N ASP A 52 -12.28 2.31 3.98
CA ASP A 52 -13.05 2.82 2.85
C ASP A 52 -12.91 4.32 2.64
N LYS A 53 -12.78 5.07 3.73
CA LYS A 53 -12.63 6.53 3.75
C LYS A 53 -11.18 7.00 3.66
N GLY A 54 -10.24 6.06 3.51
CA GLY A 54 -8.82 6.34 3.50
C GLY A 54 -8.10 5.84 4.76
N VAL A 55 -6.84 5.46 4.59
CA VAL A 55 -5.88 5.16 5.66
C VAL A 55 -4.64 6.03 5.53
N ALA A 56 -3.86 6.14 6.60
CA ALA A 56 -2.56 6.81 6.54
C ALA A 56 -1.55 5.99 5.71
N LEU A 57 -0.61 6.67 5.07
CA LEU A 57 0.55 6.04 4.47
C LEU A 57 1.47 5.49 5.58
N PRO A 58 2.30 4.47 5.29
CA PRO A 58 3.34 4.04 6.21
C PRO A 58 4.32 5.19 6.47
N ASP A 59 4.82 5.33 7.70
CA ASP A 59 5.72 6.44 8.08
C ASP A 59 7.02 6.48 7.26
N ASN A 60 7.45 5.32 6.75
CA ASN A 60 8.62 5.16 5.90
C ASN A 60 8.32 5.28 4.40
N PHE A 61 7.11 5.70 4.00
CA PHE A 61 6.79 5.90 2.60
C PHE A 61 7.67 7.00 1.99
N PRO A 62 8.34 6.75 0.86
CA PRO A 62 9.29 7.69 0.29
C PRO A 62 8.62 8.96 -0.22
N LYS A 63 9.14 10.12 0.21
CA LYS A 63 8.62 11.44 -0.17
C LYS A 63 8.82 11.77 -1.65
N ASP A 64 9.75 11.08 -2.32
CA ASP A 64 10.04 11.25 -3.74
C ASP A 64 9.21 10.32 -4.64
N VAL A 65 8.27 9.55 -4.08
CA VAL A 65 7.22 8.85 -4.82
C VAL A 65 5.92 9.64 -4.64
N PRO A 66 5.36 10.21 -5.72
CA PRO A 66 4.18 11.06 -5.62
C PRO A 66 2.95 10.24 -5.23
N ILE A 67 1.99 10.89 -4.57
CA ILE A 67 0.63 10.36 -4.40
C ILE A 67 -0.29 11.19 -5.29
N TYR A 68 -1.14 10.51 -6.07
CA TYR A 68 -2.07 11.19 -6.97
C TYR A 68 -2.98 12.15 -6.20
N LYS A 69 -3.09 13.40 -6.66
CA LYS A 69 -3.87 14.42 -5.95
C LYS A 69 -5.35 14.04 -5.90
N GLY A 70 -5.95 14.11 -4.71
CA GLY A 70 -7.34 13.72 -4.51
C GLY A 70 -7.56 12.21 -4.39
N ALA A 71 -6.49 11.40 -4.40
CA ALA A 71 -6.59 9.97 -4.15
C ALA A 71 -7.10 9.65 -2.74
N VAL A 72 -7.91 8.60 -2.64
CA VAL A 72 -8.24 7.95 -1.37
C VAL A 72 -7.31 6.74 -1.21
N VAL A 73 -6.48 6.74 -0.17
CA VAL A 73 -5.60 5.61 0.14
C VAL A 73 -6.43 4.48 0.74
N LYS A 74 -6.84 3.50 -0.08
CA LYS A 74 -7.71 2.39 0.37
C LYS A 74 -6.93 1.36 1.17
N MET A 75 -5.65 1.17 0.85
CA MET A 75 -4.77 0.23 1.53
C MET A 75 -3.33 0.75 1.56
N ALA A 76 -2.62 0.50 2.65
CA ALA A 76 -1.21 0.78 2.82
C ALA A 76 -0.54 -0.35 3.60
N ALA A 77 0.57 -0.89 3.09
CA ALA A 77 1.28 -1.98 3.71
C ALA A 77 2.79 -1.79 3.63
N SER A 78 3.49 -2.31 4.64
CA SER A 78 4.94 -2.29 4.76
C SER A 78 5.44 -3.64 5.29
N GLN A 79 6.46 -4.19 4.64
CA GLN A 79 7.21 -5.35 5.11
C GLN A 79 8.70 -5.14 4.83
N GLY A 80 9.49 -4.89 5.87
CA GLY A 80 10.89 -4.49 5.70
C GLY A 80 11.02 -3.26 4.80
N ALA A 81 11.77 -3.39 3.70
CA ALA A 81 11.94 -2.34 2.69
C ALA A 81 10.83 -2.32 1.61
N GLN A 82 9.94 -3.32 1.60
CA GLN A 82 8.82 -3.39 0.67
C GLN A 82 7.66 -2.54 1.17
N LEU A 83 7.16 -1.68 0.31
CA LEU A 83 5.97 -0.85 0.53
C LEU A 83 4.97 -1.10 -0.58
N ILE A 84 3.69 -1.18 -0.23
CA ILE A 84 2.59 -1.29 -1.18
C ILE A 84 1.49 -0.33 -0.74
N VAL A 85 0.98 0.47 -1.66
CA VAL A 85 -0.11 1.42 -1.43
C VAL A 85 -1.13 1.27 -2.55
N HIS A 86 -2.40 1.08 -2.19
CA HIS A 86 -3.51 1.10 -3.13
C HIS A 86 -4.30 2.39 -2.97
N LEU A 87 -4.47 3.08 -4.09
CA LEU A 87 -5.20 4.33 -4.19
C LEU A 87 -6.45 4.12 -5.04
N HIS A 88 -7.51 4.81 -4.70
CA HIS A 88 -8.64 5.04 -5.59
C HIS A 88 -8.63 6.50 -6.05
N VAL A 89 -8.81 6.73 -7.35
CA VAL A 89 -8.90 8.06 -7.97
C VAL A 89 -10.06 8.11 -8.95
N THR A 90 -10.62 9.29 -9.17
CA THR A 90 -11.64 9.53 -10.20
C THR A 90 -11.07 9.73 -11.60
N ALA A 91 -9.74 9.81 -11.73
CA ALA A 91 -9.06 9.92 -13.01
C ALA A 91 -9.02 8.57 -13.72
N SER A 92 -8.85 8.58 -15.05
CA SER A 92 -8.66 7.36 -15.82
C SER A 92 -7.31 6.70 -15.55
N ALA A 93 -7.19 5.40 -15.83
CA ALA A 93 -5.94 4.66 -15.71
C ALA A 93 -4.82 5.25 -16.59
N ALA A 94 -5.16 5.76 -17.77
CA ALA A 94 -4.21 6.39 -18.68
C ALA A 94 -3.68 7.73 -18.13
N GLU A 95 -4.55 8.58 -17.58
CA GLU A 95 -4.15 9.83 -16.91
C GLU A 95 -3.29 9.56 -15.68
N ALA A 96 -3.65 8.56 -14.88
CA ALA A 96 -2.85 8.12 -13.75
C ALA A 96 -1.46 7.65 -14.20
N GLY A 97 -1.39 6.75 -15.18
CA GLY A 97 -0.10 6.28 -15.72
C GLY A 97 0.80 7.41 -16.22
N LYS A 98 0.23 8.36 -16.99
CA LYS A 98 0.97 9.53 -17.47
C LYS A 98 1.47 10.42 -16.33
N PHE A 99 0.63 10.68 -15.34
CA PHE A 99 1.01 11.44 -14.14
C PHE A 99 2.23 10.82 -13.45
N TYR A 100 2.22 9.51 -13.20
CA TYR A 100 3.34 8.85 -12.51
C TYR A 100 4.60 8.84 -13.37
N GLN A 101 4.49 8.65 -14.68
CA GLN A 101 5.64 8.74 -15.59
C GLN A 101 6.33 10.12 -15.50
N GLU A 102 5.56 11.21 -15.53
CA GLU A 102 6.09 12.57 -15.49
C GLU A 102 6.63 12.95 -14.11
N GLN A 103 5.87 12.64 -13.06
CA GLN A 103 6.23 13.01 -11.69
C GLN A 103 7.41 12.19 -11.15
N LEU A 104 7.52 10.91 -11.49
CA LEU A 104 8.70 10.13 -11.11
C LEU A 104 9.96 10.70 -11.78
N LYS A 105 9.89 11.06 -13.07
CA LYS A 105 11.00 11.72 -13.77
C LYS A 105 11.36 13.06 -13.13
N SER A 106 10.38 13.90 -12.80
CA SER A 106 10.65 15.20 -12.16
C SER A 106 11.27 15.08 -10.77
N GLN A 107 11.00 13.96 -10.08
CA GLN A 107 11.63 13.59 -8.81
C GLN A 107 12.97 12.86 -8.99
N GLY A 108 13.51 12.77 -10.21
CA GLY A 108 14.82 12.18 -10.50
C GLY A 108 14.85 10.66 -10.52
N TRP A 109 13.72 10.00 -10.76
CA TRP A 109 13.67 8.59 -11.08
C TRP A 109 13.92 8.37 -12.57
N GLU A 110 14.67 7.32 -12.89
CA GLU A 110 14.81 6.82 -14.25
C GLU A 110 13.63 5.91 -14.56
N VAL A 111 12.84 6.22 -15.60
CA VAL A 111 11.71 5.37 -16.00
C VAL A 111 12.20 4.33 -17.00
N ASP A 112 12.28 3.09 -16.54
CA ASP A 112 12.74 1.93 -17.32
C ASP A 112 11.66 1.39 -18.26
N THR A 113 10.42 1.34 -17.78
CA THR A 113 9.31 0.72 -18.51
C THR A 113 8.06 1.57 -18.39
N THR A 114 7.37 1.74 -19.51
CA THR A 114 6.01 2.28 -19.55
C THR A 114 5.19 1.41 -20.48
N MET A 115 4.08 0.89 -19.97
CA MET A 115 3.12 0.11 -20.77
C MET A 115 1.74 0.74 -20.64
N ASN A 116 1.00 0.74 -21.74
CA ASN A 116 -0.40 1.14 -21.77
C ASN A 116 -1.16 0.08 -22.58
N MET A 117 -2.06 -0.63 -21.90
CA MET A 117 -2.86 -1.72 -22.43
C MET A 117 -4.35 -1.36 -22.31
N GLY A 118 -4.73 -0.20 -22.84
CA GLY A 118 -6.11 0.31 -22.82
C GLY A 118 -6.54 0.71 -21.42
N ASP A 119 -7.18 -0.21 -20.69
CA ASP A 119 -7.70 0.02 -19.34
C ASP A 119 -6.65 -0.18 -18.24
N THR A 120 -5.41 -0.52 -18.59
CA THR A 120 -4.29 -0.68 -17.65
C THR A 120 -3.08 0.13 -18.10
N GLY A 121 -2.53 0.95 -17.20
CA GLY A 121 -1.25 1.63 -17.36
C GLY A 121 -0.23 1.09 -16.36
N MET A 122 1.02 0.93 -16.78
CA MET A 122 2.11 0.50 -15.90
C MET A 122 3.34 1.37 -16.12
N VAL A 123 3.97 1.80 -15.03
CA VAL A 123 5.23 2.54 -15.02
C VAL A 123 6.18 1.85 -14.05
N VAL A 124 7.38 1.51 -14.51
CA VAL A 124 8.46 1.03 -13.62
C VAL A 124 9.61 2.00 -13.72
N ALA A 125 10.10 2.42 -12.56
CA ALA A 125 11.18 3.38 -12.45
C ALA A 125 12.19 2.97 -11.38
N LYS A 126 13.45 3.39 -11.54
CA LYS A 126 14.55 3.11 -10.61
C LYS A 126 15.19 4.40 -10.12
N LYS A 127 15.67 4.37 -8.87
CA LYS A 127 16.43 5.48 -8.28
C LYS A 127 17.25 5.02 -7.09
N ALA A 128 18.57 5.22 -7.15
CA ALA A 128 19.50 4.98 -6.04
C ALA A 128 19.31 3.59 -5.38
N GLY A 129 19.31 2.51 -6.19
CA GLY A 129 19.14 1.14 -5.70
C GLY A 129 17.73 0.81 -5.20
N ARG A 130 16.72 1.65 -5.49
CA ARG A 130 15.30 1.37 -5.27
C ARG A 130 14.58 1.21 -6.60
N GLN A 131 13.49 0.44 -6.58
CA GLN A 131 12.54 0.33 -7.67
C GLN A 131 11.17 0.80 -7.21
N CYS A 132 10.48 1.56 -8.07
CA CYS A 132 9.09 1.95 -7.92
C CYS A 132 8.31 1.40 -9.11
N ALA A 133 7.29 0.58 -8.85
CA ALA A 133 6.35 0.14 -9.87
C ALA A 133 4.97 0.69 -9.57
N VAL A 134 4.34 1.28 -10.58
CA VAL A 134 2.99 1.80 -10.51
C VAL A 134 2.15 1.07 -11.54
N VAL A 135 1.03 0.52 -11.10
CA VAL A 135 0.01 -0.08 -11.98
C VAL A 135 -1.30 0.65 -11.72
N ALA A 136 -1.83 1.28 -12.75
CA ALA A 136 -3.15 1.88 -12.73
C ALA A 136 -4.10 1.01 -13.57
N ALA A 137 -5.22 0.60 -13.00
CA ALA A 137 -6.24 -0.17 -13.71
C ALA A 137 -7.59 0.52 -13.55
N LYS A 138 -8.39 0.50 -14.61
CA LYS A 138 -9.77 0.99 -14.57
C LYS A 138 -10.56 0.26 -13.49
N GLN A 139 -11.28 1.01 -12.69
CA GLN A 139 -12.23 0.48 -11.72
C GLN A 139 -13.43 1.42 -11.65
N ASP A 140 -14.63 0.89 -11.90
CA ASP A 140 -15.88 1.65 -11.89
C ASP A 140 -15.81 2.93 -12.76
N ASP A 141 -16.01 4.10 -12.16
CA ASP A 141 -15.96 5.43 -12.77
C ASP A 141 -14.58 6.10 -12.70
N GLY A 142 -13.56 5.37 -12.25
CA GLY A 142 -12.21 5.87 -12.08
C GLY A 142 -11.14 4.79 -12.27
N ALA A 143 -10.11 4.84 -11.42
CA ALA A 143 -9.02 3.89 -11.45
C ALA A 143 -8.54 3.52 -10.05
N VAL A 144 -8.13 2.26 -9.90
CA VAL A 144 -7.30 1.81 -8.80
C VAL A 144 -5.84 1.92 -9.22
N ILE A 145 -5.01 2.49 -8.34
CA ILE A 145 -3.57 2.59 -8.55
C ILE A 145 -2.87 1.81 -7.45
N GLN A 146 -2.12 0.80 -7.83
CA GLN A 146 -1.17 0.13 -6.95
C GLN A 146 0.21 0.74 -7.16
N ILE A 147 0.80 1.24 -6.08
CA ILE A 147 2.20 1.68 -6.03
C ILE A 147 2.96 0.67 -5.18
N SER A 148 4.04 0.11 -5.70
CA SER A 148 4.99 -0.67 -4.94
C SER A 148 6.36 -0.03 -4.97
N VAL A 149 7.01 0.04 -3.82
CA VAL A 149 8.40 0.49 -3.69
C VAL A 149 9.20 -0.59 -2.98
N SER A 150 10.37 -0.91 -3.51
CA SER A 150 11.22 -1.97 -2.98
C SER A 150 12.70 -1.61 -3.16
N ALA A 151 13.57 -2.41 -2.54
CA ALA A 151 14.95 -2.46 -3.00
C ALA A 151 14.97 -2.88 -4.48
N GLY A 152 15.74 -2.18 -5.30
CA GLY A 152 15.98 -2.52 -6.69
C GLY A 152 16.91 -3.72 -6.78
N SER A 153 16.67 -4.57 -7.79
CA SER A 153 17.59 -5.64 -8.20
C SER A 153 18.77 -5.08 -8.98
#